data_AF-A0A7C5LSV7-F1
#
_entry.id   AF-A0A7C5LSV7-F1
#
_cell.length_a   1.000
_cell.length_b   1.000
_cell.length_c   1.000
_cell.angle_alpha   90.00
_cell.angle_beta   90.00
_cell.angle_gamma   90.00
#
_symmetry.space_group_name_H-M   'P 1'
#
loop_
_entity.id
_entity.type
_entity.pdbx_description
1 polymer ?
#
loop_
_entity_poly.entity_id
_entity_poly.type
_entity_poly.pdbx_seq_one_letter_code
_entity_poly.pdbx_strand_id
1 'polypeptide(L)' 'MSRAPTLPSGLRRGLPLLVPDTWSAEQALAVFELLDDLREVIAARYLIDLQEALHDDRVTGRDPRQANLPFGVAGDDF' A
#
# COMPACT_ATOMS: atom_id res chain seq x y z
N MET A 1 14.49 -12.10 22.23
CA MET A 1 13.71 -12.24 20.98
C MET A 1 13.55 -10.85 20.39
N SER A 2 14.38 -10.47 19.41
CA SER A 2 14.36 -9.11 18.83
C SER A 2 13.23 -9.02 17.78
N ARG A 3 12.24 -8.17 18.04
CA ARG A 3 11.14 -7.88 17.12
C ARG A 3 11.71 -7.12 15.92
N ALA A 4 11.65 -7.72 14.73
CA ALA A 4 12.11 -7.07 13.50
C ALA A 4 11.37 -5.74 13.30
N PRO A 5 12.06 -4.65 12.90
CA PRO A 5 11.43 -3.35 12.70
C PRO A 5 10.34 -3.48 11.64
N THR A 6 9.14 -3.00 11.96
CA THR A 6 8.04 -2.89 11.00
C THR A 6 8.45 -1.89 9.93
N LEU A 7 8.52 -2.35 8.68
CA LEU A 7 8.75 -1.47 7.54
C LEU A 7 7.55 -0.51 7.40
N PRO A 8 7.74 0.68 6.80
CA PRO A 8 6.65 1.64 6.59
C PRO A 8 5.48 1.07 5.78
N SER A 9 5.71 -0.01 5.01
CA SER A 9 4.66 -0.79 4.32
C SER A 9 3.84 -1.72 5.23
N GLY A 10 4.11 -1.78 6.54
CA GLY A 10 3.49 -2.74 7.47
C GLY A 10 3.96 -4.18 7.30
N LEU A 11 4.81 -4.44 6.29
CA LEU A 11 5.34 -5.77 6.00
C LEU A 11 6.49 -6.13 6.95
N ARG A 12 6.55 -7.41 7.32
CA ARG A 12 7.66 -7.99 8.10
C ARG A 12 8.87 -8.37 7.24
N ARG A 13 8.72 -8.31 5.91
CA ARG A 13 9.74 -8.62 4.90
C ARG A 13 9.62 -7.59 3.77
N GLY A 14 10.73 -6.96 3.39
CA GLY A 14 10.76 -5.93 2.34
C GLY A 14 12.06 -5.15 2.37
N LEU A 15 12.22 -4.21 1.44
CA LEU A 15 13.37 -3.30 1.40
C LEU A 15 13.25 -2.26 2.52
N PRO A 16 14.27 -2.09 3.38
CA PRO A 16 14.34 -0.95 4.29
C PRO A 16 14.60 0.31 3.47
N LEU A 17 13.53 1.02 3.13
CA LEU A 17 13.60 2.34 2.47
C LEU A 17 13.93 3.43 3.50
N LEU A 18 15.14 3.37 4.04
CA LEU A 18 15.67 4.41 4.92
C LEU A 18 16.18 5.56 4.05
N VAL A 19 15.64 6.76 4.27
CA VAL A 19 16.10 8.00 3.62
C VAL A 19 16.99 8.74 4.61
N PRO A 20 18.31 8.84 4.36
CA PRO A 20 19.22 9.69 5.13
C PRO A 20 18.75 11.15 5.14
N ASP A 21 18.93 11.81 6.28
CA ASP A 21 18.69 13.26 6.45
C ASP A 21 19.77 14.12 5.77
N THR A 22 20.86 13.51 5.32
CA THR A 22 21.99 14.16 4.64
C THR A 22 21.82 14.32 3.13
N TRP A 23 20.68 13.89 2.57
CA TRP A 23 20.46 13.98 1.12
C TRP A 23 20.34 15.44 0.66
N SER A 24 20.98 15.76 -0.47
CA SER A 24 20.65 16.98 -1.19
C SER A 24 19.29 16.84 -1.88
N ALA A 25 18.67 17.97 -2.23
CA ALA A 25 17.42 17.97 -2.99
C ALA A 25 17.55 17.24 -4.34
N GLU A 26 18.71 17.36 -5.00
CA GLU A 26 19.00 16.68 -6.28
C GLU A 26 19.09 15.16 -6.11
N GLN A 27 19.72 14.70 -5.02
CA GLN A 27 19.79 13.27 -4.71
C GLN A 27 18.39 12.70 -4.40
N ALA A 28 17.59 13.43 -3.63
CA ALA A 28 16.21 13.02 -3.36
C ALA A 28 15.37 12.94 -4.63
N LEU A 29 15.53 13.91 -5.55
CA LEU A 29 14.84 13.92 -6.83
C LEU A 29 15.26 12.74 -7.71
N ALA A 30 16.55 12.46 -7.83
CA ALA A 30 17.05 11.34 -8.63
C ALA A 30 16.51 9.98 -8.14
N VAL A 31 16.43 9.78 -6.82
CA VAL A 31 15.82 8.57 -6.26
C VAL A 31 14.32 8.55 -6.50
N PHE A 32 13.64 9.69 -6.40
CA PHE A 32 12.21 9.77 -6.68
C PHE A 32 11.90 9.37 -8.13
N GLU A 33 12.66 9.87 -9.10
CA GLU A 33 12.55 9.50 -10.52
C GLU A 33 12.81 8.00 -10.74
N LEU A 34 13.85 7.45 -10.12
CA LEU A 34 14.13 6.01 -10.18
C LEU A 34 12.98 5.16 -9.64
N LEU A 35 12.32 5.60 -8.57
CA LEU A 35 11.16 4.91 -8.02
C LEU A 35 9.95 5.00 -8.96
N ASP A 36 9.82 6.10 -9.69
CA ASP A 36 8.78 6.29 -10.71
C ASP A 36 8.97 5.31 -11.87
N ASP A 37 10.17 5.26 -12.46
CA ASP A 37 10.52 4.33 -13.53
C ASP A 37 10.33 2.87 -13.09
N LEU A 38 10.77 2.53 -11.87
CA LEU A 38 10.58 1.19 -11.32
C LEU A 38 9.10 0.85 -11.16
N ARG A 39 8.27 1.81 -10.70
CA ARG A 39 6.82 1.63 -10.60
C ARG A 39 6.22 1.36 -11.98
N GLU A 40 6.63 2.10 -13.00
CA GLU A 40 6.15 1.89 -14.38
C GLU A 40 6.49 0.50 -14.89
N VAL A 41 7.73 0.03 -14.71
CA VAL A 41 8.16 -1.31 -15.13
C VAL A 41 7.38 -2.40 -14.41
N ILE A 42 7.16 -2.25 -13.10
CA ILE A 42 6.37 -3.20 -12.32
C ILE A 42 4.92 -3.23 -12.81
N ALA A 43 4.31 -2.06 -13.00
CA ALA A 43 2.93 -1.95 -13.48
C ALA A 43 2.79 -2.59 -14.88
N ALA A 44 3.70 -2.28 -15.81
CA ALA A 44 3.68 -2.85 -17.15
C ALA A 44 3.69 -4.40 -17.15
N ARG A 45 4.30 -5.03 -16.14
CA ARG A 45 4.41 -6.49 -16.07
C ARG A 45 3.37 -7.17 -15.17
N TYR A 46 2.94 -6.51 -14.09
CA TYR A 46 2.21 -7.16 -13.00
C TYR A 46 0.94 -6.42 -12.59
N LEU A 47 0.48 -5.40 -13.34
CA LEU A 47 -0.68 -4.61 -12.92
C LEU A 47 -1.92 -5.46 -12.63
N ILE A 48 -2.20 -6.46 -13.47
CA ILE A 48 -3.36 -7.34 -13.30
C ILE A 48 -3.21 -8.20 -12.04
N ASP A 49 -2.08 -8.89 -11.88
CA ASP A 49 -1.80 -9.72 -10.71
C ASP A 49 -1.87 -8.91 -9.40
N LEU A 50 -1.39 -7.66 -9.43
CA LEU A 50 -1.46 -6.74 -8.30
C LEU A 50 -2.90 -6.31 -7.99
N GLN A 51 -3.71 -6.05 -9.01
CA GLN A 51 -5.13 -5.73 -8.84
C GLN A 51 -5.91 -6.90 -8.24
N GLU A 52 -5.67 -8.12 -8.71
CA GLU A 52 -6.28 -9.33 -8.17
C GLU A 52 -5.87 -9.56 -6.71
N ALA A 53 -4.58 -9.48 -6.40
CA ALA A 53 -4.10 -9.62 -5.02
C ALA A 53 -4.68 -8.56 -4.07
N LEU A 54 -4.81 -7.31 -4.52
CA LEU A 54 -5.42 -6.23 -3.73
C LEU A 54 -6.93 -6.41 -3.57
N HIS A 55 -7.61 -6.94 -4.59
CA HIS A 55 -9.03 -7.27 -4.51
C HIS A 55 -9.26 -8.37 -3.47
N ASP A 56 -8.49 -9.45 -3.52
CA ASP A 56 -8.64 -10.59 -2.62
C ASP A 56 -8.35 -10.21 -1.16
N ASP A 57 -7.35 -9.35 -0.89
CA ASP A 57 -7.07 -8.84 0.45
C ASP A 57 -8.24 -8.01 1.00
N ARG A 58 -8.85 -7.16 0.16
CA ARG A 58 -10.00 -6.33 0.54
C ARG A 58 -11.28 -7.16 0.73
N VAL A 59 -11.49 -8.19 -0.08
CA VAL A 59 -12.65 -9.09 0.06
C VAL A 59 -12.48 -9.96 1.30
N THR A 60 -11.27 -10.42 1.59
CA THR A 60 -10.96 -11.22 2.79
C THR A 60 -11.01 -10.38 4.07
N GLY A 61 -10.63 -9.10 4.00
CA GLY A 61 -10.72 -8.14 5.11
C GLY A 61 -12.10 -7.51 5.33
N ARG A 62 -13.04 -7.68 4.38
CA ARG A 62 -14.42 -7.20 4.53
C ARG A 62 -15.16 -8.15 5.48
N ASP A 63 -15.50 -7.68 6.68
CA ASP A 63 -16.44 -8.39 7.54
C ASP A 63 -17.74 -8.60 6.73
N PRO A 64 -18.19 -9.86 6.50
CA PRO A 64 -19.42 -10.14 5.77
C PRO A 64 -20.65 -9.44 6.38
N ARG A 65 -20.58 -8.99 7.64
CA ARG A 65 -21.61 -8.18 8.29
C ARG A 65 -21.72 -6.74 7.77
N GLN A 66 -20.65 -6.17 7.20
CA GLN A 66 -20.66 -4.82 6.60
C GLN A 66 -20.98 -4.84 5.11
N ALA A 67 -20.84 -6.00 4.44
CA ALA A 67 -20.99 -6.10 3.00
C ALA A 67 -22.43 -5.95 2.49
N ASN A 68 -23.42 -6.09 3.38
CA ASN A 68 -24.84 -6.13 3.06
C ASN A 68 -25.65 -4.92 3.56
N LEU A 69 -25.00 -3.79 3.86
CA LEU A 69 -25.73 -2.55 4.13
C LEU A 69 -26.04 -1.86 2.79
N PRO A 70 -27.31 -1.80 2.35
CA PRO A 70 -27.68 -0.95 1.22
C PRO A 70 -27.36 0.51 1.58
N PHE A 71 -26.81 1.25 0.62
CA PHE A 71 -26.58 2.68 0.73
C PHE A 71 -27.94 3.36 0.93
N GLY A 72 -28.28 3.66 2.19
CA GLY A 72 -29.53 4.32 2.56
C GLY A 72 -30.37 3.54 3.57
N VAL A 73 -30.09 3.78 4.85
CA VAL A 73 -31.16 4.20 5.75
C VAL A 73 -30.66 5.44 6.47
N ALA A 74 -30.94 6.60 5.86
CA ALA A 74 -31.19 7.79 6.65
C ALA A 74 -32.48 7.47 7.43
N GLY A 75 -32.35 7.35 8.74
CA GLY A 75 -33.45 7.12 9.65
C GLY A 75 -33.08 7.78 10.96
N ASP A 76 -33.57 9.00 11.10
CA ASP A 76 -33.75 9.75 12.35
C ASP A 76 -34.21 8.87 13.53
N ASP A 77 -34.00 9.45 14.73
CA ASP A 77 -34.57 9.11 16.04
C ASP A 77 -33.96 7.94 16.84
N PHE A 78 -33.04 8.25 17.77
CA PHE A 78 -33.36 8.63 19.16
C PHE A 78 -32.15 9.21 19.90
#